data_AF-A0A1M7KJG3-F1
#
_entry.id   AF-A0A1M7KJG3-F1
#
_cell.length_a   1.000
_cell.length_b   1.000
_cell.length_c   1.000
_cell.angle_alpha   90.00
_cell.angle_beta   90.00
_cell.angle_gamma   90.00
#
_symmetry.space_group_name_H-M   'P 1'
#
loop_
_entity.id
_entity.type
_entity.pdbx_description
1 polymer ?
#
loop_
_entity_poly.entity_id
_entity_poly.type
_entity_poly.pdbx_seq_one_letter_code
_entity_poly.pdbx_strand_id
1 'polypeptide(L)'
;MDKNEFMLSQVESWKQSGLSQQAYCDQAVIKLGTFSYWIRKSKNEEAQSGGFIALKKPIFALENKYEIVYPNGVVLRVDTDNLSELSALVNLY
;
A
#
# COMPACT_ATOMS: atom_id res chain seq x y z
N MET A 1 23.69 -19.77 7.12
CA MET A 1 22.68 -19.37 6.12
C MET A 1 21.56 -20.37 6.18
N ASP A 2 20.34 -19.90 6.42
CA ASP A 2 19.17 -20.75 6.39
C ASP A 2 18.88 -21.20 4.94
N LYS A 3 18.30 -22.40 4.78
CA LYS A 3 18.02 -22.97 3.47
C LYS A 3 16.98 -22.13 2.70
N ASN A 4 16.08 -21.45 3.41
CA ASN A 4 15.09 -20.57 2.82
C ASN A 4 15.71 -19.24 2.36
N GLU A 5 16.67 -18.68 3.12
CA GLU A 5 17.40 -17.47 2.71
C GLU A 5 18.20 -17.69 1.42
N PHE A 6 18.88 -18.84 1.31
CA PHE A 6 19.60 -19.20 0.07
C PHE A 6 18.64 -19.34 -1.12
N MET A 7 17.50 -19.99 -0.91
CA MET A 7 16.47 -20.12 -1.93
C MET A 7 16.01 -18.74 -2.45
N LEU A 8 15.65 -17.84 -1.52
CA LEU A 8 15.14 -16.51 -1.87
C LEU A 8 16.21 -15.67 -2.58
N SER A 9 17.47 -15.75 -2.15
CA SER A 9 18.57 -15.02 -2.81
C SER A 9 18.82 -15.50 -4.24
N GLN A 10 18.65 -16.80 -4.53
CA GLN A 10 18.74 -17.33 -5.89
C GLN A 10 17.58 -16.85 -6.77
N VAL A 11 16.36 -16.77 -6.23
CA VAL A 11 15.21 -16.25 -6.96
C VAL A 11 15.37 -14.77 -7.27
N GLU A 12 15.87 -13.96 -6.33
CA GLU A 12 16.15 -12.53 -6.57
C GLU A 12 17.28 -12.32 -7.59
N SER A 13 18.37 -13.09 -7.47
CA SER A 13 19.49 -13.03 -8.42
C SER A 13 19.03 -13.35 -9.85
N TRP A 14 18.15 -14.33 -10.00
CA TRP A 14 17.53 -14.64 -11.29
C TRP A 14 16.64 -13.50 -11.81
N LYS A 15 15.77 -12.92 -10.98
CA LYS A 15 14.92 -11.78 -11.36
C LYS A 15 15.76 -10.60 -11.85
N GLN A 16 16.89 -10.32 -11.19
CA GLN A 16 17.82 -9.24 -11.58
C GLN A 16 18.59 -9.56 -12.86
N SER A 17 18.89 -10.85 -13.11
CA SER A 17 19.63 -11.27 -14.31
C SER A 17 18.85 -11.08 -15.62
N GLY A 18 17.51 -11.07 -15.57
CA GLY A 18 16.66 -11.02 -16.76
C GLY A 18 16.72 -12.28 -17.64
N LEU A 19 17.43 -13.32 -17.21
CA LEU A 19 17.57 -14.58 -17.96
C LEU A 19 16.30 -15.43 -17.89
N SER A 20 16.14 -16.36 -18.83
CA SER A 20 15.13 -17.41 -18.69
C SER A 20 15.49 -18.34 -17.52
N GLN A 21 14.49 -19.02 -16.95
CA GLN A 21 14.73 -19.96 -15.83
C GLN A 21 15.74 -21.05 -16.20
N GLN A 22 15.67 -21.57 -17.43
CA GLN A 22 16.57 -22.60 -17.91
C GLN A 22 18.01 -22.08 -18.03
N ALA A 23 18.22 -20.93 -18.67
CA ALA A 23 19.55 -20.33 -18.81
C ALA A 23 20.18 -20.00 -17.45
N TYR A 24 19.38 -19.56 -16.47
CA TYR A 24 19.86 -19.32 -15.11
C TYR A 24 20.23 -20.62 -14.38
N CYS A 25 19.40 -21.66 -14.51
CA CYS A 25 19.65 -22.97 -13.91
C CYS A 25 20.93 -23.61 -14.46
N ASP A 26 21.22 -23.43 -15.74
CA ASP A 26 22.43 -23.94 -16.40
C ASP A 26 23.70 -23.25 -15.86
N GLN A 27 23.64 -21.93 -15.59
CA GLN A 27 24.76 -21.17 -15.02
C GLN A 27 24.96 -21.43 -13.52
N ALA A 28 23.87 -21.50 -12.76
CA ALA A 28 23.90 -21.66 -11.31
C ALA A 28 24.04 -23.14 -10.85
N VAL A 29 24.03 -24.09 -11.80
CA VAL A 29 24.06 -25.54 -11.55
C VAL A 29 22.92 -25.99 -10.62
N ILE A 30 21.72 -25.45 -10.88
CA ILE A 30 20.50 -25.76 -10.12
C ILE A 30 19.57 -26.58 -11.00
N LYS A 31 18.92 -27.60 -10.43
CA LYS A 31 17.89 -28.37 -11.15
C LYS A 31 16.67 -27.49 -11.40
N LEU A 32 16.21 -27.43 -12.65
CA LEU A 32 15.04 -26.64 -13.06
C LEU A 32 13.79 -26.92 -12.24
N GLY A 33 13.50 -28.19 -11.92
CA GLY A 33 12.33 -28.55 -11.11
C GLY A 33 12.40 -27.99 -9.68
N THR A 34 13.59 -28.02 -9.07
CA THR A 34 13.83 -27.43 -7.76
C THR A 34 13.67 -25.91 -7.81
N PHE A 35 14.24 -25.27 -8.83
CA PHE A 35 14.15 -23.83 -9.01
C PHE A 35 12.72 -23.35 -9.28
N SER A 36 11.96 -24.10 -10.08
CA SER A 36 10.54 -23.83 -10.34
C SER A 36 9.71 -23.89 -9.05
N TYR A 37 10.01 -24.85 -8.17
CA TYR A 37 9.39 -24.93 -6.86
C TYR A 37 9.71 -23.70 -6.00
N TRP A 38 10.96 -23.23 -6.02
CA TRP A 38 11.40 -22.04 -5.28
C TRP A 38 10.67 -20.78 -5.72
N ILE A 39 10.52 -20.56 -7.03
CA ILE A 39 9.75 -19.42 -7.58
C ILE A 39 8.29 -19.49 -7.12
N ARG A 40 7.68 -20.68 -7.17
CA ARG A 40 6.29 -20.85 -6.72
C ARG A 40 6.15 -20.61 -5.22
N LYS A 41 7.12 -21.04 -4.44
CA LYS A 41 7.13 -20.84 -2.99
C LYS A 41 7.31 -19.35 -2.65
N SER A 42 8.24 -18.65 -3.30
CA SER A 42 8.47 -17.22 -3.06
C SER A 42 7.22 -16.39 -3.38
N LYS A 43 6.52 -16.69 -4.48
CA LYS A 43 5.25 -16.02 -4.81
C LYS A 43 4.16 -16.26 -3.77
N ASN A 44 4.10 -17.45 -3.18
CA ASN A 44 3.13 -17.73 -2.12
C ASN A 44 3.50 -17.07 -0.81
N GLU A 45 4.79 -16.97 -0.45
CA GLU A 45 5.24 -16.21 0.72
C GLU A 45 4.99 -14.70 0.53
N GLU A 46 5.24 -14.15 -0.67
CA GLU A 46 4.86 -12.78 -1.05
C GLU A 46 3.33 -12.59 -1.00
N ALA A 47 2.53 -13.54 -1.50
CA ALA A 47 1.07 -13.48 -1.48
C ALA A 47 0.45 -13.73 -0.09
N GLN A 48 1.15 -14.44 0.80
CA GLN A 48 0.75 -14.58 2.21
C GLN A 48 0.98 -13.26 2.98
N SER A 49 1.76 -12.32 2.45
CA SER A 49 1.71 -10.91 2.86
C SER A 49 0.45 -10.18 2.38
N GLY A 50 -0.41 -10.82 1.58
CA GLY A 50 -1.74 -10.33 1.17
C GLY A 50 -2.82 -10.51 2.24
N GLY A 51 -2.45 -10.43 3.52
CA GLY A 51 -3.39 -10.35 4.64
C GLY A 51 -3.99 -8.94 4.78
N PHE A 52 -5.03 -8.82 5.61
CA PHE A 52 -5.61 -7.52 5.93
C PHE A 52 -4.53 -6.58 6.49
N ILE A 53 -4.31 -5.46 5.82
CA ILE A 53 -3.45 -4.39 6.33
C ILE A 53 -4.28 -3.59 7.32
N ALA A 54 -3.83 -3.53 8.58
CA ALA A 54 -4.45 -2.68 9.58
C ALA A 54 -4.28 -1.21 9.17
N LEU A 55 -5.36 -0.60 8.67
CA LEU A 55 -5.40 0.83 8.44
C LEU A 55 -5.30 1.51 9.81
N LYS A 56 -4.23 2.26 10.04
CA LYS A 56 -4.18 3.16 11.20
C LYS A 56 -5.38 4.08 11.08
N LYS A 57 -6.27 4.06 12.08
CA LYS A 57 -7.37 5.03 12.15
C LYS A 57 -6.74 6.41 11.96
N PRO A 58 -7.09 7.16 10.90
CA PRO A 58 -6.60 8.51 10.80
C PRO A 58 -6.96 9.21 12.10
N ILE A 59 -5.93 9.71 12.78
CA ILE A 59 -6.13 10.69 13.84
C ILE A 59 -6.62 11.90 13.06
N PHE A 60 -7.93 11.96 12.82
CA PHE A 60 -8.56 13.20 12.49
C PHE A 60 -8.33 14.06 13.73
N ALA A 61 -7.30 14.91 13.69
CA ALA A 61 -7.40 16.14 14.42
C ALA A 61 -8.78 16.69 14.04
N LEU A 62 -9.60 16.98 15.04
CA LEU A 62 -10.85 17.70 14.83
C LEU A 62 -10.47 19.08 14.31
N GLU A 63 -10.11 19.16 13.04
CA GLU A 63 -10.01 20.40 12.31
C GLU A 63 -11.47 20.83 12.16
N ASN A 64 -11.85 21.88 12.88
CA ASN A 64 -13.20 22.42 12.90
C ASN A 64 -13.47 23.20 11.61
N LYS A 65 -13.37 22.47 10.50
CA LYS A 65 -13.57 22.92 9.13
C LYS A 65 -15.01 22.63 8.73
N TYR A 66 -15.74 23.69 8.46
CA TYR A 66 -17.14 23.66 8.06
C TYR A 66 -17.28 24.15 6.63
N GLU A 67 -18.22 23.57 5.89
CA GLU A 67 -18.64 24.04 4.58
C GLU A 67 -20.12 24.46 4.66
N ILE A 68 -20.42 25.72 4.35
CA ILE A 68 -21.78 26.29 4.32
C ILE A 68 -22.13 26.55 2.85
N VAL A 69 -23.21 25.95 2.37
CA VAL A 69 -23.69 26.08 0.99
C VAL A 69 -25.02 26.83 0.99
N TYR A 70 -25.06 28.00 0.36
CA TYR A 70 -26.27 28.83 0.26
C TYR A 70 -27.12 28.50 -0.98
N PRO A 71 -28.43 28.82 -0.97
CA PRO A 71 -29.32 28.59 -2.11
C PRO A 71 -28.90 29.29 -3.41
N ASN A 72 -28.19 30.41 -3.31
CA ASN A 72 -27.65 31.14 -4.46
C ASN A 72 -26.36 30.52 -5.05
N GLY A 73 -25.91 29.38 -4.52
CA GLY A 73 -24.71 28.69 -4.96
C GLY A 73 -23.40 29.19 -4.34
N VAL A 74 -23.46 30.15 -3.41
CA VAL A 74 -22.26 30.59 -2.66
C VAL A 74 -21.87 29.50 -1.67
N VAL A 75 -20.58 29.17 -1.64
CA VAL A 75 -20.00 28.18 -0.73
C VAL A 75 -18.96 28.85 0.15
N LEU A 76 -19.17 28.84 1.46
CA LEU A 76 -18.20 29.30 2.45
C LEU A 76 -17.49 28.10 3.06
N ARG A 77 -16.17 28.21 3.18
CA ARG A 77 -15.33 27.25 3.91
C ARG A 77 -14.72 27.98 5.09
N VAL A 78 -15.05 27.54 6.29
CA VAL A 78 -14.72 28.24 7.53
C VAL A 78 -13.97 27.29 8.44
N ASP A 79 -12.87 27.76 9.01
CA ASP A 79 -12.13 27.09 10.06
C ASP A 79 -12.33 27.91 11.34
N THR A 80 -13.23 27.46 12.22
CA THR A 80 -13.57 28.20 13.45
C THR A 80 -14.03 27.26 14.55
N ASP A 81 -13.58 27.52 15.77
CA ASP A 81 -14.07 26.85 16.98
C ASP A 81 -15.34 27.53 17.53
N ASN A 82 -15.72 28.68 16.97
CA ASN A 82 -16.83 29.50 17.46
C ASN A 82 -18.15 29.14 16.78
N LEU A 83 -18.95 28.31 17.43
CA LEU A 83 -20.28 27.91 16.94
C LEU A 83 -21.26 29.09 16.77
N SER A 84 -21.06 30.18 17.52
CA SER A 84 -21.94 31.37 17.40
C SER A 84 -21.70 32.08 16.07
N GLU A 85 -20.45 32.18 15.65
CA GLU A 85 -20.08 32.71 14.33
C GLU A 85 -20.67 31.87 13.20
N LEU A 86 -20.56 30.54 13.29
CA LEU A 86 -21.19 29.64 12.31
C LEU A 86 -22.69 29.84 12.24
N SER A 87 -23.36 29.96 13.39
CA SER A 87 -24.81 30.22 13.43
C SER A 87 -25.17 31.55 12.77
N ALA A 88 -24.37 32.59 12.96
CA ALA A 88 -24.58 33.89 12.35
C ALA A 88 -24.42 33.82 10.82
N LEU A 89 -23.41 33.09 10.34
CA LEU A 89 -23.18 32.86 8.92
C LEU A 89 -24.32 32.07 8.28
N VAL A 90 -24.80 31.00 8.92
CA VAL A 90 -25.95 30.23 8.40
C VAL A 90 -27.21 31.09 8.27
N ASN A 91 -27.44 32.03 9.19
CA ASN A 91 -28.61 32.92 9.20
C ASN A 91 -28.45 34.19 8.36
N LEU A 92 -27.33 34.35 7.63
CA LEU A 92 -27.03 35.56 6.85
C LEU A 92 -27.83 35.63 5.53
N TYR A 93 -28.51 34.54 5.15
CA TYR A 93 -29.34 34.42 3.97
C TYR A 93 -30.73 33.90 4.29
#